data_AF-A0A176FSH8-F1
#
_entry.id   AF-A0A176FSH8-F1
#
_cell.length_a   1.000
_cell.length_b   1.000
_cell.length_c   1.000
_cell.angle_alpha   90.00
_cell.angle_beta   90.00
_cell.angle_gamma   90.00
#
_symmetry.space_group_name_H-M   'P 1'
#
loop_
_entity.id
_entity.type
_entity.pdbx_description
1 polymer ?
#
loop_
_entity_poly.entity_id
_entity_poly.type
_entity_poly.pdbx_seq_one_letter_code
_entity_poly.pdbx_strand_id
1 'polypeptide(L)' 'MDLVLPLGGVSALDAPGEAFWNPQADEALFETLDAVFDRSETHQLHRLDAHINDAAFADFVGELVRDRRRS' A
#
# COMPACT_ATOMS: atom_id res chain seq x y z
N MET A 1 7.40 4.73 -11.32
CA MET A 1 6.44 5.08 -10.27
C MET A 1 5.94 3.80 -9.65
N ASP A 2 5.87 3.77 -8.33
CA ASP A 2 5.47 2.61 -7.57
C ASP A 2 4.36 3.03 -6.61
N LEU A 3 3.24 2.31 -6.64
CA LEU A 3 2.14 2.46 -5.71
C LEU A 3 2.12 1.24 -4.79
N VAL A 4 2.18 1.45 -3.47
CA VAL A 4 2.18 0.37 -2.49
C VAL A 4 0.91 0.47 -1.64
N LEU A 5 0.12 -0.60 -1.61
CA LEU A 5 -1.13 -0.68 -0.85
C LEU A 5 -0.86 -1.44 0.47
N PRO A 6 -0.97 -0.77 1.64
CA PRO A 6 -0.87 -1.43 2.95
C PRO A 6 -2.19 -2.11 3.29
N LEU A 7 -2.28 -3.42 3.09
CA LEU A 7 -3.52 -4.18 3.28
C LEU A 7 -3.99 -4.23 4.74
N GLY A 8 -3.12 -3.88 5.70
CA GLY A 8 -3.46 -3.81 7.11
C GLY A 8 -4.09 -2.49 7.54
N GLY A 9 -4.13 -1.46 6.68
CA GLY A 9 -4.73 -0.15 6.94
C GLY A 9 -3.83 1.03 6.54
N VAL A 10 -4.45 2.16 6.24
CA VAL A 10 -3.81 3.33 5.60
C VAL A 10 -3.48 4.47 6.56
N SER A 11 -3.81 4.35 7.85
CA SER A 11 -3.50 5.37 8.86
C SER A 11 -3.46 4.79 10.26
N ALA A 12 -2.87 5.49 11.23
CA ALA A 12 -2.81 5.02 12.62
C ALA A 12 -4.16 4.67 13.26
N LEU A 13 -5.28 5.25 12.79
CA LEU A 13 -6.63 5.00 13.32
C LEU A 13 -7.41 3.98 12.48
N ASP A 14 -6.80 3.46 11.43
CA ASP A 14 -7.39 2.51 10.50
C ASP A 14 -6.80 1.12 10.74
N ALA A 15 -7.17 0.53 11.88
CA ALA A 15 -6.70 -0.76 12.33
C ALA A 15 -7.73 -1.40 13.28
N PRO A 16 -7.80 -2.74 13.40
CA PRO A 16 -8.77 -3.41 14.26
C PRO A 16 -8.87 -2.82 15.67
N GLY A 17 -10.05 -2.29 16.00
CA GLY A 17 -10.34 -1.68 17.31
C GLY A 17 -10.17 -0.16 17.39
N GLU A 18 -9.64 0.48 16.35
CA GLU A 18 -9.47 1.94 16.28
C GLU A 18 -10.70 2.65 15.67
N ALA A 19 -10.77 3.97 15.88
CA ALA A 19 -11.96 4.75 15.60
C ALA A 19 -12.38 4.78 14.11
N PHE A 20 -11.43 4.62 13.18
CA PHE A 20 -11.68 4.71 11.74
C PHE A 20 -11.57 3.38 11.00
N TRP A 21 -11.40 2.27 11.73
CA TRP A 21 -11.31 0.96 11.12
C TRP A 21 -12.59 0.61 10.36
N ASN A 22 -12.45 0.49 9.05
CA ASN A 22 -13.53 0.11 8.17
C ASN A 22 -13.01 -0.79 7.05
N PRO A 23 -12.96 -2.12 7.27
CA PRO A 23 -12.38 -3.05 6.31
C PRO A 23 -13.09 -3.02 4.94
N GLN A 24 -14.36 -2.62 4.89
CA GLN A 24 -15.11 -2.49 3.62
C GLN A 24 -14.65 -1.26 2.83
N ALA A 25 -14.28 -0.17 3.51
CA ALA A 25 -13.75 1.03 2.86
C ALA A 25 -12.35 0.75 2.29
N ASP A 26 -11.52 0.02 3.02
CA ASP A 26 -10.18 -0.38 2.56
C ASP A 26 -10.28 -1.29 1.34
N GLU A 27 -11.14 -2.31 1.39
CA GLU A 27 -11.38 -3.20 0.26
C GLU A 27 -11.85 -2.43 -0.98
N ALA A 28 -12.83 -1.54 -0.83
CA ALA A 28 -13.32 -0.72 -1.93
C ALA A 28 -12.22 0.19 -2.52
N LEU A 29 -11.36 0.78 -1.67
CA LEU A 29 -10.22 1.58 -2.11
C LEU A 29 -9.23 0.72 -2.90
N PHE A 30 -8.84 -0.44 -2.37
CA PHE A 30 -7.84 -1.30 -2.98
C PHE A 30 -8.33 -1.94 -4.27
N GLU A 31 -9.57 -2.41 -4.34
CA GLU A 31 -10.18 -2.92 -5.57
C GLU A 31 -10.27 -1.84 -6.64
N THR A 32 -10.69 -0.62 -6.26
CA THR A 32 -10.77 0.50 -7.21
C THR A 32 -9.38 0.82 -7.78
N LEU A 33 -8.36 0.94 -6.92
CA LEU A 33 -6.99 1.18 -7.37
C LEU A 33 -6.45 0.05 -8.23
N ASP A 34 -6.74 -1.21 -7.88
CA ASP A 34 -6.33 -2.37 -8.68
C ASP A 34 -6.91 -2.33 -10.10
N ALA A 35 -8.19 -1.92 -10.22
CA ALA A 35 -8.92 -1.87 -11.47
C ALA A 35 -8.57 -0.68 -12.37
N VAL A 36 -8.28 0.50 -11.79
CA VAL A 36 -8.07 1.74 -12.55
C VAL A 36 -6.60 2.10 -12.75
N PHE A 37 -5.68 1.49 -12.01
CA PHE A 37 -4.26 1.79 -12.11
C PHE A 37 -3.66 1.16 -13.38
N ASP A 38 -3.21 2.01 -14.29
CA ASP A 38 -2.58 1.61 -15.56
C ASP A 38 -1.16 1.06 -15.31
N ARG A 39 -1.06 -0.27 -15.21
CA ARG A 39 0.22 -0.96 -14.96
C ARG A 39 1.07 -0.98 -16.23
N SER A 40 2.34 -0.65 -16.07
CA SER A 40 3.34 -0.68 -17.14
C SER A 40 4.72 -0.93 -16.57
N GLU A 41 5.73 -1.14 -17.41
CA GLU A 41 7.13 -1.27 -16.97
C GLU A 41 7.59 -0.12 -16.06
N THR A 42 7.03 1.08 -16.24
CA THR A 42 7.33 2.26 -15.43
C THR A 42 6.32 2.55 -14.33
N HIS A 43 5.20 1.82 -14.25
CA HIS A 43 4.14 1.98 -13.24
C HIS A 43 3.75 0.64 -12.64
N GLN A 44 4.20 0.39 -11.41
CA GLN A 44 3.98 -0.88 -10.73
C GLN A 44 3.10 -0.67 -9.49
N LEU A 45 2.17 -1.60 -9.26
CA LEU A 45 1.29 -1.64 -8.09
C LEU A 45 1.68 -2.85 -7.23
N HIS A 46 1.95 -2.59 -5.96
CA HIS A 46 2.38 -3.58 -4.99
C HIS A 46 1.33 -3.68 -3.88
N ARG A 47 0.93 -4.90 -3.52
CA ARG A 47 0.02 -5.16 -2.39
C ARG A 47 0.84 -5.81 -1.28
N LEU A 48 0.82 -5.22 -0.08
CA LEU A 48 1.64 -5.69 1.03
C LEU A 48 0.75 -6.01 2.23
N ASP A 49 0.88 -7.22 2.77
CA ASP A 49 0.21 -7.67 3.99
C ASP A 49 0.86 -7.03 5.23
N ALA A 50 0.66 -5.72 5.37
CA ALA A 50 1.18 -4.89 6.44
C ALA A 50 0.28 -3.66 6.62
N HIS A 51 0.18 -3.15 7.84
CA HIS A 51 -0.38 -1.83 8.11
C HIS A 51 0.66 -0.75 7.75
N ILE A 52 0.22 0.45 7.35
CA ILE A 52 1.12 1.51 6.85
C ILE A 52 2.24 1.89 7.84
N ASN A 53 1.98 1.74 9.14
CA ASN A 53 2.93 2.05 10.22
C ASN A 53 3.81 0.87 10.65
N ASP A 54 3.67 -0.31 10.02
CA ASP A 54 4.52 -1.46 10.32
C ASP A 54 5.92 -1.26 9.74
N ALA A 55 6.95 -1.75 10.46
CA ALA A 55 8.32 -1.70 9.98
C ALA A 55 8.50 -2.38 8.61
N ALA A 56 7.78 -3.48 8.36
CA ALA A 56 7.80 -4.19 7.09
C ALA A 56 7.36 -3.31 5.90
N PHE A 57 6.38 -2.42 6.11
CA PHE A 57 5.95 -1.48 5.07
C PHE A 57 7.05 -0.46 4.75
N ALA A 58 7.66 0.11 5.79
CA ALA A 58 8.75 1.07 5.63
C ALA A 58 9.99 0.44 4.96
N ASP A 59 10.35 -0.78 5.34
CA ASP A 59 11.47 -1.51 4.77
C ASP A 59 11.26 -1.79 3.29
N PHE A 60 10.07 -2.30 2.91
CA PHE A 60 9.70 -2.57 1.52
C PHE A 60 9.78 -1.30 0.65
N VAL A 61 9.18 -0.19 1.10
CA VAL A 61 9.26 1.08 0.36
C VAL A 61 10.70 1.58 0.27
N GLY A 62 11.48 1.43 1.33
CA GLY A 62 12.89 1.79 1.37
C GLY A 62 13.73 1.04 0.34
N GLU A 63 13.50 -0.27 0.17
CA GLU A 63 14.15 -1.08 -0.86
C GLU A 63 13.74 -0.64 -2.27
N LEU A 64 12.44 -0.48 -2.50
CA LEU A 64 11.89 -0.09 -3.79
C LEU A 64 12.45 1.24 -4.29
N VAL A 65 12.58 2.23 -3.39
CA VAL A 65 13.18 3.53 -3.69
C VAL A 65 14.67 3.40 -4.01
N ARG A 66 15.41 2.52 -3.32
CA ARG A 66 16.83 2.29 -3.61
C ARG A 66 17.04 1.64 -4.98
N ASP A 67 16.19 0.69 -5.34
CA ASP A 67 16.31 -0.04 -6.60
C ASP A 67 15.98 0.85 -7.80
N ARG A 68 14.93 1.68 -7.70
CA ARG A 68 14.57 2.64 -8.76
C ARG A 68 15.64 3.71 -8.99
N ARG A 69 16.46 4.04 -7.98
CA ARG A 69 17.61 4.95 -8.14
C ARG A 69 18.81 4.32 -8.86
N ARG A 70 18.83 2.99 -8.98
CA ARG A 70 19.93 2.23 -9.61
C ARG A 70 19.64 1.83 -11.06
N SER A 71 18.40 1.96 -11.53
CA SER A 71 17.99 1.74 -12.93
C SER A 71 18.06 3.01 -13.75
#